data_AF-A0A166KJ14-F1
#
_entry.id   AF-A0A166KJ14-F1
#
_cell.length_a   1.000
_cell.length_b   1.000
_cell.length_c   1.000
_cell.angle_alpha   90.00
_cell.angle_beta   90.00
_cell.angle_gamma   90.00
#
_symmetry.space_group_name_H-M   'P 1'
#
loop_
_entity.id
_entity.type
_entity.pdbx_description
1 polymer ?
#
loop_
_entity_poly.entity_id
_entity_poly.type
_entity_poly.pdbx_seq_one_letter_code
_entity_poly.pdbx_strand_id
1 'polypeptide(L)'
;MDPSPSDPQAIFIHPPFTTFPDSHRYSEGLSYAILAANPDWFLDPRDFVSTLATSPEVIQYPAKLEPPRKRNLKALGTDGTTESGDPKFRCTFCRKCYSGENAKSMWRRHVVKRHGIAMSNRRETRKGGPRGGRRANSAYNYIPFLPVLY
;
A
#
# COMPACT_ATOMS: atom_id res chain seq x y z
N MET A 1 -0.93 -10.38 -15.48
CA MET A 1 -2.18 -10.32 -16.23
C MET A 1 -3.13 -9.43 -15.46
N ASP A 2 -3.57 -8.35 -16.11
CA ASP A 2 -4.55 -7.43 -15.56
C ASP A 2 -5.94 -8.00 -15.92
N PRO A 3 -6.86 -8.17 -14.95
CA PRO A 3 -8.19 -8.71 -15.22
C PRO A 3 -8.94 -7.76 -16.14
N SER A 4 -9.58 -8.30 -17.18
CA SER A 4 -10.44 -7.52 -18.07
C SER A 4 -11.87 -7.55 -17.52
N PRO A 5 -12.69 -6.50 -17.69
CA PRO A 5 -14.13 -6.54 -17.41
C PRO A 5 -14.87 -7.64 -18.19
N SER A 6 -14.29 -8.11 -19.29
CA SER A 6 -14.82 -9.24 -20.08
C SER A 6 -14.40 -10.61 -19.56
N ASP A 7 -13.58 -10.68 -18.51
CA ASP A 7 -13.18 -11.94 -17.90
C ASP A 7 -14.33 -12.46 -17.02
N PRO A 8 -14.98 -13.58 -17.38
CA PRO A 8 -16.16 -14.08 -16.66
C PRO A 8 -15.84 -14.52 -15.22
N GLN A 9 -14.57 -14.69 -14.88
CA GLN A 9 -14.14 -15.05 -13.53
C GLN A 9 -13.75 -13.82 -12.69
N ALA A 10 -13.68 -12.62 -13.26
CA ALA A 10 -13.30 -11.42 -12.51
C ALA A 10 -14.53 -10.67 -11.99
N ILE A 11 -14.63 -10.54 -10.67
CA ILE A 11 -15.66 -9.74 -10.01
C ILE A 11 -15.06 -8.39 -9.63
N PHE A 12 -15.55 -7.31 -10.23
CA PHE A 12 -15.14 -5.95 -9.90
C PHE A 12 -16.06 -5.37 -8.82
N ILE A 13 -15.48 -4.96 -7.70
CA ILE A 13 -16.18 -4.41 -6.55
C ILE A 13 -15.99 -2.90 -6.52
N HIS A 14 -17.11 -2.18 -6.48
CA HIS A 14 -17.18 -0.73 -6.49
C HIS A 14 -17.58 -0.16 -5.11
N PRO A 15 -17.30 1.13 -4.83
CA PRO A 15 -17.86 1.85 -3.69
C PRO A 15 -19.40 1.77 -3.69
N PRO A 16 -20.07 1.75 -2.52
CA PRO A 16 -19.58 2.08 -1.17
C PRO A 16 -18.91 0.91 -0.40
N PHE A 17 -18.55 -0.19 -1.06
CA PHE A 17 -17.95 -1.38 -0.43
C PHE A 17 -18.82 -2.03 0.66
N THR A 18 -20.12 -1.83 0.58
CA THR A 18 -21.15 -2.54 1.35
C THR A 18 -21.89 -3.58 0.49
N THR A 19 -21.72 -3.50 -0.83
CA THR A 19 -22.36 -4.37 -1.81
C THR A 19 -21.28 -5.19 -2.52
N PHE A 20 -21.11 -6.42 -2.07
CA PHE A 20 -20.17 -7.41 -2.62
C PHE A 20 -20.71 -8.81 -2.29
N PRO A 21 -20.24 -9.89 -2.96
CA PRO A 21 -20.72 -11.22 -2.65
C PRO A 21 -20.51 -11.54 -1.17
N ASP A 22 -21.51 -12.15 -0.52
CA ASP A 22 -21.49 -12.43 0.92
C ASP A 22 -21.35 -11.21 1.85
N SER A 23 -21.68 -9.99 1.41
CA SER A 23 -21.54 -8.79 2.25
C SER A 23 -22.31 -8.86 3.57
N HIS A 24 -23.42 -9.60 3.62
CA HIS A 24 -24.20 -9.88 4.83
C HIS A 24 -23.38 -10.58 5.94
N ARG A 25 -22.31 -11.30 5.59
CA ARG A 25 -21.42 -11.99 6.54
C ARG A 25 -20.36 -11.05 7.15
N TYR A 26 -20.24 -9.83 6.63
CA TYR A 26 -19.18 -8.89 6.97
C TYR A 26 -19.78 -7.53 7.34
N SER A 27 -20.23 -7.40 8.59
CA SER A 27 -20.82 -6.16 9.13
C SER A 27 -19.86 -4.96 9.09
N GLU A 28 -18.55 -5.19 9.07
CA GLU A 28 -17.52 -4.14 8.96
C GLU A 28 -17.23 -3.70 7.50
N GLY A 29 -17.83 -4.38 6.53
CA GLY A 29 -17.65 -4.16 5.10
C GLY A 29 -16.38 -4.78 4.51
N LEU A 30 -16.02 -4.39 3.28
CA LEU A 30 -14.89 -4.96 2.56
C LEU A 30 -13.55 -4.61 3.24
N SER A 31 -12.71 -5.62 3.43
CA SER A 31 -11.34 -5.51 3.96
C SER A 31 -10.33 -6.19 3.05
N TYR A 32 -9.04 -5.87 3.21
CA TYR A 32 -7.97 -6.49 2.44
C TYR A 32 -7.92 -8.02 2.61
N ALA A 33 -8.19 -8.53 3.82
CA ALA A 33 -8.17 -9.97 4.07
C ALA A 33 -9.23 -10.71 3.23
N ILE A 34 -10.43 -10.13 3.09
CA ILE A 34 -11.50 -10.68 2.26
C ILE A 34 -11.08 -10.70 0.78
N LEU A 35 -10.48 -9.61 0.29
CA LEU A 35 -9.94 -9.56 -1.08
C LEU A 35 -8.74 -10.51 -1.30
N ALA A 36 -7.94 -10.78 -0.27
CA ALA A 36 -6.83 -11.71 -0.37
C ALA A 36 -7.34 -13.16 -0.45
N ALA A 37 -8.37 -13.51 0.33
CA ALA A 37 -9.00 -14.82 0.33
C ALA A 37 -9.81 -15.11 -0.95
N ASN A 38 -10.29 -14.07 -1.64
CA ASN A 38 -11.05 -14.20 -2.89
C ASN A 38 -10.19 -13.73 -4.09
N PRO A 39 -9.44 -14.62 -4.77
CA PRO A 39 -8.48 -14.26 -5.81
C PRO A 39 -9.13 -13.71 -7.09
N ASP A 40 -10.44 -13.91 -7.22
CA ASP A 40 -11.28 -13.50 -8.34
C ASP A 40 -11.93 -12.12 -8.12
N TRP A 41 -11.76 -11.54 -6.92
CA TRP A 41 -12.30 -10.23 -6.59
C TRP A 41 -11.25 -9.15 -6.80
N PHE A 42 -11.63 -8.13 -7.57
CA PHE A 42 -10.80 -7.01 -7.94
C PHE A 42 -11.52 -5.69 -7.66
N LEU A 43 -10.74 -4.65 -7.42
CA LEU A 43 -11.22 -3.27 -7.34
C LEU A 43 -11.03 -2.61 -8.71
N ASP A 44 -11.91 -1.68 -9.07
CA ASP A 44 -11.74 -0.89 -10.30
C ASP A 44 -10.81 0.31 -10.01
N PRO A 45 -9.66 0.46 -10.72
CA PRO A 45 -8.80 1.63 -10.57
C PRO A 45 -9.51 2.97 -10.79
N ARG A 46 -10.59 2.98 -11.59
CA ARG A 46 -11.37 4.19 -11.92
C ARG A 46 -12.12 4.75 -10.72
N ASP A 47 -12.38 3.94 -9.70
CA ASP A 47 -13.08 4.40 -8.49
C ASP A 47 -12.17 5.21 -7.55
N PHE A 48 -10.86 5.23 -7.81
CA PHE A 48 -9.88 5.81 -6.90
C PHE A 48 -9.19 7.05 -7.46
N VAL A 49 -8.78 7.93 -6.56
CA VAL A 49 -7.92 9.06 -6.91
C VAL A 49 -6.65 8.56 -7.58
N SER A 50 -6.47 8.97 -8.83
CA SER A 50 -5.28 8.67 -9.60
C SER A 50 -4.22 9.75 -9.36
N THR A 51 -2.94 9.40 -9.54
CA THR A 51 -1.84 10.37 -9.52
C THR A 51 -1.91 11.38 -10.67
N LEU A 52 -2.71 11.09 -11.71
CA LEU A 52 -2.78 11.89 -12.93
C LEU A 52 -4.08 12.68 -13.06
N ALA A 53 -5.15 12.29 -12.37
CA ALA A 53 -6.47 12.92 -12.49
C ALA A 53 -7.28 12.75 -11.20
N THR A 54 -7.93 13.84 -10.79
CA THR A 54 -8.85 13.89 -9.65
C THR A 54 -10.23 14.27 -10.18
N SER A 55 -11.16 13.32 -10.19
CA SER A 55 -12.59 13.59 -10.43
C SER A 55 -13.32 13.74 -9.09
N PRO A 56 -14.45 14.46 -9.03
CA PRO A 56 -15.21 14.62 -7.79
C PRO A 56 -15.89 13.33 -7.29
N GLU A 57 -16.06 12.33 -8.16
CA GLU A 57 -16.70 11.05 -7.82
C GLU A 57 -15.71 9.96 -7.36
N VAL A 58 -14.40 10.21 -7.41
CA VAL A 58 -13.40 9.23 -7.02
C VAL A 58 -13.03 9.34 -5.53
N ILE A 59 -12.82 8.20 -4.91
CA ILE A 59 -12.51 8.11 -3.47
C ILE A 59 -11.03 7.86 -3.23
N GLN A 60 -10.52 8.31 -2.08
CA GLN A 60 -9.16 7.95 -1.68
C GLN A 60 -9.10 6.46 -1.32
N TYR A 61 -8.01 5.78 -1.73
CA TYR A 61 -7.82 4.36 -1.41
C TYR A 61 -7.91 4.10 0.11
N PRO A 62 -8.92 3.35 0.59
CA PRO A 62 -9.17 3.18 2.02
C PRO A 62 -8.08 2.38 2.73
N ALA A 63 -7.70 2.82 3.93
CA ALA A 63 -6.72 2.13 4.77
C ALA A 63 -7.09 0.67 5.11
N LYS A 64 -8.40 0.34 5.14
CA LYS A 64 -8.91 -1.01 5.39
C LYS A 64 -8.67 -1.99 4.22
N LEU A 65 -8.46 -1.46 3.00
CA LEU A 65 -8.11 -2.22 1.81
C LEU A 65 -6.59 -2.24 1.56
N GLU A 66 -5.79 -1.62 2.44
CA GLU A 66 -4.33 -1.74 2.40
C GLU A 66 -3.87 -3.03 3.10
N PRO A 67 -2.83 -3.72 2.58
CA PRO A 67 -2.26 -4.87 3.25
C PRO A 67 -1.80 -4.54 4.67
N PRO A 68 -2.08 -5.39 5.67
CA PRO A 68 -1.67 -5.14 7.04
C PRO A 68 -0.15 -5.13 7.19
N ARG A 69 0.32 -4.61 8.33
CA ARG A 69 1.76 -4.67 8.66
C ARG A 69 2.13 -6.13 8.96
N LYS A 70 3.41 -6.49 8.80
CA LYS A 70 3.92 -7.84 9.10
C LYS A 70 3.48 -8.39 10.47
N ARG A 71 3.48 -7.54 11.50
CA ARG A 71 3.01 -7.87 12.86
C ARG A 71 1.54 -8.32 12.95
N ASN A 72 0.73 -8.04 11.93
CA ASN A 72 -0.71 -8.30 11.89
C ASN A 72 -1.10 -9.28 10.76
N LEU A 73 -0.16 -10.09 10.26
CA LEU A 73 -0.44 -11.08 9.21
C LEU A 73 -1.40 -12.19 9.65
N LYS A 74 -1.56 -12.41 10.97
CA LYS A 74 -2.52 -13.36 11.52
C LYS A 74 -3.95 -13.12 11.00
N ALA A 75 -4.31 -11.88 10.70
CA ALA A 75 -5.62 -11.52 10.15
C ALA A 75 -5.84 -11.98 8.70
N LEU A 76 -4.78 -12.39 7.99
CA LEU A 76 -4.86 -12.96 6.65
C LEU A 76 -4.85 -14.49 6.62
N GLY A 77 -4.66 -15.15 7.77
CA GLY A 77 -4.54 -16.60 7.82
C GLY A 77 -3.41 -17.14 6.94
N THR A 78 -3.65 -18.26 6.26
CA THR A 78 -2.70 -18.92 5.36
C THR A 78 -2.40 -18.12 4.10
N ASP A 79 -3.27 -17.18 3.70
CA ASP A 79 -3.07 -16.38 2.49
C ASP A 79 -2.07 -15.22 2.68
N GLY A 80 -1.80 -14.86 3.94
CA GLY A 80 -0.89 -13.78 4.31
C GLY A 80 0.57 -14.18 4.40
N THR A 81 0.86 -15.48 4.32
CA THR A 81 2.20 -16.02 4.52
C THR A 81 2.48 -17.13 3.52
N THR A 82 3.72 -17.27 3.05
CA THR A 82 4.15 -18.42 2.23
C THR A 82 4.37 -19.65 3.11
N GLU A 83 4.56 -20.81 2.48
CA GLU A 83 4.96 -22.05 3.18
C GLU A 83 6.25 -21.87 4.00
N SER A 84 7.13 -20.96 3.55
CA SER A 84 8.39 -20.61 4.22
C SER A 84 8.23 -19.63 5.38
N GLY A 85 7.02 -19.14 5.67
CA GLY A 85 6.79 -18.17 6.75
C GLY A 85 6.94 -16.69 6.34
N ASP A 86 7.14 -16.40 5.05
CA ASP A 86 7.32 -15.03 4.56
C ASP A 86 5.99 -14.32 4.25
N PRO A 87 5.86 -13.01 4.50
CA PRO A 87 4.65 -12.27 4.16
C PRO A 87 4.35 -12.35 2.65
N LYS A 88 3.09 -12.65 2.33
CA LYS A 88 2.55 -12.70 0.98
C LYS A 88 1.41 -11.69 0.85
N PHE A 89 1.46 -10.87 -0.20
CA PHE A 89 0.46 -9.86 -0.49
C PHE A 89 0.04 -9.90 -1.96
N ARG A 90 -1.26 -10.10 -2.19
CA ARG A 90 -1.90 -10.03 -3.50
C ARG A 90 -2.27 -8.57 -3.84
N CYS A 91 -2.14 -8.19 -5.12
CA CYS A 91 -2.69 -6.94 -5.62
C CYS A 91 -4.22 -7.01 -5.68
N THR A 92 -4.90 -5.98 -5.18
CA THR A 92 -6.37 -5.90 -5.22
C THR A 92 -6.92 -5.48 -6.59
N PHE A 93 -6.04 -5.10 -7.52
CA PHE A 93 -6.41 -4.62 -8.86
C PHE A 93 -5.96 -5.57 -9.98
N CYS A 94 -5.07 -6.52 -9.68
CA CYS A 94 -4.63 -7.50 -10.66
C CYS A 94 -4.18 -8.82 -10.01
N ARG A 95 -3.88 -9.82 -10.82
CA ARG A 95 -3.49 -11.16 -10.35
C ARG A 95 -2.03 -11.25 -9.83
N LYS A 96 -1.30 -10.14 -9.71
CA LYS A 96 0.09 -10.18 -9.21
C LYS A 96 0.14 -10.38 -7.69
N CYS A 97 1.05 -11.24 -7.26
CA CYS A 97 1.35 -11.48 -5.85
C CYS A 97 2.82 -11.14 -5.55
N TYR A 98 3.08 -10.64 -4.35
CA TYR A 98 4.40 -10.29 -3.86
C TYR A 98 4.66 -11.03 -2.55
N SER A 99 5.79 -11.70 -2.44
CA SER A 99 6.24 -12.37 -1.23
C SER A 99 7.60 -11.86 -0.75
N GLY A 100 7.96 -12.20 0.47
CA GLY A 100 9.27 -11.92 1.06
C GLY A 100 9.32 -10.66 1.92
N GLU A 101 10.50 -10.36 2.45
CA GLU A 101 10.68 -9.33 3.49
C GLU A 101 10.14 -7.94 3.09
N ASN A 102 10.26 -7.58 1.81
CA ASN A 102 9.85 -6.28 1.27
C ASN A 102 8.52 -6.31 0.49
N ALA A 103 7.72 -7.36 0.64
CA ALA A 103 6.49 -7.58 -0.12
C ALA A 103 5.53 -6.37 -0.10
N LYS A 104 5.33 -5.72 1.05
CA LYS A 104 4.44 -4.55 1.17
C LYS A 104 4.93 -3.35 0.36
N SER A 105 6.23 -3.08 0.36
CA SER A 105 6.83 -1.97 -0.41
C SER A 105 6.72 -2.25 -1.91
N MET A 106 6.97 -3.49 -2.32
CA MET A 106 6.80 -3.94 -3.70
C MET A 106 5.34 -3.82 -4.17
N TRP A 107 4.40 -4.27 -3.34
CA TRP A 107 2.96 -4.14 -3.58
C TRP A 107 2.56 -2.67 -3.76
N ARG A 108 3.01 -1.77 -2.87
CA ARG A 108 2.67 -0.33 -2.97
C ARG A 108 3.22 0.29 -4.24
N ARG A 109 4.49 0.01 -4.59
CA ARG A 109 5.11 0.50 -5.83
C ARG A 109 4.36 -0.01 -7.06
N HIS A 110 3.93 -1.27 -7.03
CA HIS A 110 3.17 -1.86 -8.11
C HIS A 110 1.83 -1.15 -8.30
N VAL A 111 1.06 -0.92 -7.23
CA VAL A 111 -0.24 -0.27 -7.34
C VAL A 111 -0.12 1.16 -7.88
N VAL A 112 0.85 1.94 -7.39
CA VAL A 112 1.09 3.30 -7.91
C VAL A 112 1.55 3.26 -9.38
N LYS A 113 2.53 2.43 -9.73
CA LYS A 113 3.13 2.44 -11.07
C LYS A 113 2.24 1.81 -12.15
N ARG A 114 1.47 0.78 -11.80
CA ARG A 114 0.65 0.02 -12.77
C ARG A 114 -0.79 0.46 -12.81
N HIS A 115 -1.37 0.81 -11.66
CA HIS A 115 -2.77 1.22 -11.58
C HIS A 115 -2.93 2.73 -11.41
N GLY A 116 -1.84 3.49 -11.18
CA GLY A 116 -1.89 4.94 -11.08
C GLY A 116 -2.53 5.46 -9.80
N ILE A 117 -2.77 4.61 -8.80
CA ILE A 117 -3.59 4.98 -7.64
C ILE A 117 -2.73 5.69 -6.60
N ALA A 118 -3.16 6.90 -6.22
CA ALA A 118 -2.52 7.68 -5.19
C ALA A 118 -2.84 7.10 -3.81
N MET A 119 -1.87 6.42 -3.21
CA MET A 119 -2.03 5.88 -1.86
C MET A 119 -1.74 6.94 -0.79
N SER A 120 -2.59 6.98 0.24
CA SER A 120 -2.42 7.87 1.40
C SER A 120 -1.00 7.77 1.98
N ASN A 121 -0.28 8.88 2.00
CA ASN A 121 1.07 8.94 2.53
C ASN A 121 1.02 9.28 4.02
N ARG A 122 0.82 8.29 4.89
CA ARG A 122 0.72 8.51 6.35
C ARG A 122 1.99 9.14 6.99
N ARG A 123 3.09 9.29 6.23
CA ARG A 123 4.29 10.01 6.69
C ARG A 123 4.11 11.53 6.62
N GLU A 124 3.25 12.04 5.75
CA GLU A 124 3.09 13.48 5.49
C GLU A 124 2.24 14.19 6.54
N THR A 125 1.35 13.47 7.24
CA THR A 125 0.54 13.97 8.37
C THR A 125 1.37 14.34 9.61
N ARG A 126 2.70 14.26 9.57
CA ARG A 126 3.60 14.69 10.66
C ARG A 126 4.40 15.97 10.36
N LYS A 127 3.99 16.80 9.39
CA LYS A 127 4.54 18.16 9.20
C LYS A 127 3.55 19.25 9.65
N GLY A 128 3.08 19.15 10.88
CA GLY A 128 2.16 20.13 11.47
C GLY A 128 2.27 20.27 12.99
N GLY A 129 3.44 20.00 13.58
CA GLY A 129 3.67 20.21 15.01
C GLY A 129 5.10 20.72 15.26
N PRO A 130 5.31 21.93 15.81
CA PRO A 130 6.64 22.45 16.07
C PRO A 130 7.15 21.90 17.41
N ARG A 131 7.89 20.79 17.40
CA ARG A 131 8.70 20.38 18.56
C ARG A 131 10.05 19.77 18.15
N GLY A 132 11.06 20.63 18.18
CA GLY A 132 12.36 20.41 18.81
C GLY A 132 13.14 19.13 18.50
N GLY A 133 14.21 19.26 17.72
CA GLY A 133 15.27 18.25 17.62
C GLY A 133 16.53 18.88 17.03
N ARG A 134 17.39 19.40 17.90
CA ARG A 134 18.62 20.15 17.61
C ARG A 134 19.52 19.36 16.64
N ARG A 135 19.84 19.93 15.46
CA ARG A 135 21.13 19.65 14.80
C ARG A 135 22.03 20.84 15.08
N ALA A 136 22.77 20.74 16.18
CA ALA A 136 23.91 21.58 16.43
C ALA A 136 25.00 21.22 15.42
N ASN A 137 25.56 22.28 14.84
CA ASN A 137 26.70 22.31 13.96
C ASN A 137 27.89 21.59 14.60
N SER A 138 28.58 20.71 13.87
CA SER A 138 29.96 20.36 14.22
C SER A 138 30.78 20.37 12.94
N ALA A 139 31.47 21.50 12.80
CA ALA A 139 32.48 21.76 11.79
C ALA A 139 33.60 20.73 11.92
N TYR A 140 33.99 20.12 10.80
CA TYR A 140 35.26 19.42 10.71
C TYR A 140 36.36 20.47 10.79
N ASN A 141 37.18 20.36 11.84
CA ASN A 141 38.30 21.25 12.14
C ASN A 141 39.34 21.21 11.02
N TYR A 142 39.63 22.40 10.49
CA TYR A 142 40.84 22.72 9.73
C TYR A 142 42.02 22.76 10.74
N ILE A 143 43.05 21.95 10.54
CA ILE A 143 44.30 22.07 11.30
C ILE A 143 45.32 22.76 10.37
N PRO A 144 45.77 23.99 10.66
CA PRO A 144 46.83 24.64 9.90
C PRO A 144 48.19 24.12 10.37
N PHE A 145 48.96 23.50 9.47
CA PHE A 145 50.38 23.27 9.67
C PHE A 145 51.15 24.48 9.12
N LEU A 146 51.86 25.18 10.00
CA LEU A 146 52.76 26.29 9.67
C LEU A 146 54.04 25.77 8.99
N PRO A 147 54.73 26.62 8.21
CA PRO A 147 55.89 26.22 7.41
C PRO A 147 57.17 26.18 8.25
N VAL A 148 58.07 25.24 7.94
CA VAL A 148 59.47 25.25 8.40
C VAL A 148 60.37 25.60 7.22
N LEU A 149 61.11 26.69 7.40
CA LEU A 149 62.16 27.20 6.53
C LEU A 149 63.37 26.27 6.54
N TYR A 150 64.03 26.11 5.40
CA TYR A 150 65.49 25.99 5.28
C TYR A 150 65.94 26.58 3.95
#